data_AF-A0A941Y3R1-F1
#
_entry.id   AF-A0A941Y3R1-F1
#
_cell.length_a   1.000
_cell.length_b   1.000
_cell.length_c   1.000
_cell.angle_alpha   90.00
_cell.angle_beta   90.00
_cell.angle_gamma   90.00
#
_symmetry.space_group_name_H-M   'P 1'
#
loop_
_entity.id
_entity.type
_entity.pdbx_description
1 polymer ?
#
loop_
_entity_poly.entity_id
_entity_poly.type
_entity_poly.pdbx_seq_one_letter_code
_entity_poly.pdbx_strand_id
1 'polypeptide(L)'
;MRYSLTAGGAAPFDLYYLTTQPPDKAAYDADPYAYLKKESVTLAPGVPWVFETTLDDPQWAILTVSSTTRGGQAAPNPHCEIAVDGQVLVQQDAPYNLQCQLKAW
;
A
#
# COMPACT_ATOMS: atom_id res chain seq x y z
N MET A 1 -7.26 -2.32 -11.11
CA MET A 1 -6.49 -1.39 -10.25
C MET A 1 -5.23 -2.09 -9.75
N ARG A 2 -4.14 -1.37 -9.55
CA ARG A 2 -2.84 -1.91 -9.11
C ARG A 2 -2.26 -1.10 -7.96
N TYR A 3 -1.82 -1.79 -6.92
CA TYR A 3 -0.91 -1.27 -5.92
C TYR A 3 0.51 -1.70 -6.25
N SER A 4 1.49 -0.81 -6.05
CA SER A 4 2.90 -1.17 -6.13
C SER A 4 3.71 -0.53 -5.01
N LEU A 5 4.75 -1.25 -4.59
CA LEU A 5 5.74 -0.78 -3.64
C LEU A 5 7.12 -1.15 -4.16
N THR A 6 7.99 -0.16 -4.32
CA THR A 6 9.43 -0.33 -4.55
C THR A 6 10.20 0.24 -3.38
N ALA A 7 11.47 -0.13 -3.26
CA ALA A 7 12.38 0.43 -2.27
C ALA A 7 13.75 0.67 -2.89
N GLY A 8 14.43 1.74 -2.43
CA GLY A 8 15.82 2.02 -2.79
C GLY A 8 16.82 1.13 -2.03
N GLY A 9 16.44 0.62 -0.86
CA GLY A 9 17.22 -0.31 -0.05
C GLY A 9 16.47 -1.61 0.25
N ALA A 10 17.21 -2.69 0.52
CA ALA A 10 16.60 -3.96 0.94
C ALA A 10 16.01 -3.83 2.34
N ALA A 11 14.72 -4.15 2.50
CA ALA A 11 14.07 -4.06 3.80
C ALA A 11 12.79 -4.90 3.91
N PRO A 12 12.44 -5.34 5.13
CA PRO A 12 11.13 -5.86 5.44
C PRO A 12 10.10 -4.73 5.61
N PHE A 13 8.88 -4.99 5.12
CA PHE A 13 7.73 -4.11 5.22
C PHE A 13 6.48 -4.88 5.65
N ASP A 14 5.70 -4.26 6.53
CA ASP A 14 4.31 -4.63 6.77
C ASP A 14 3.42 -3.73 5.91
N LEU A 15 2.57 -4.36 5.10
CA LEU A 15 1.62 -3.72 4.20
C LEU A 15 0.21 -3.90 4.74
N TYR A 16 -0.61 -2.86 4.60
CA TYR A 16 -2.03 -2.92 4.88
C TYR A 16 -2.79 -2.21 3.77
N TYR A 17 -3.64 -2.95 3.06
CA TYR A 17 -4.28 -2.44 1.86
C TYR A 17 -5.64 -3.07 1.59
N LEU A 18 -6.49 -2.33 0.88
CA LEU A 18 -7.86 -2.75 0.60
C LEU A 18 -7.87 -3.69 -0.60
N THR A 19 -8.41 -4.89 -0.38
CA THR A 19 -8.47 -5.95 -1.40
C THR A 19 -9.86 -6.12 -2.00
N THR A 20 -10.90 -5.83 -1.20
CA THR A 20 -12.31 -5.95 -1.58
C THR A 20 -13.03 -4.69 -1.17
N GLN A 21 -13.89 -4.15 -2.03
CA GLN A 21 -14.65 -2.95 -1.74
C GLN A 21 -15.77 -3.21 -0.72
N PRO A 22 -15.83 -2.44 0.38
CA PRO A 22 -16.99 -2.44 1.27
C PRO A 22 -18.20 -1.81 0.57
N PRO A 23 -19.43 -2.24 0.87
CA PRO A 23 -20.63 -1.66 0.29
C PRO A 23 -20.82 -0.19 0.66
N ASP A 24 -20.38 0.19 1.87
CA ASP A 24 -20.35 1.58 2.36
C ASP A 24 -19.34 1.75 3.52
N LYS A 25 -19.24 2.99 4.03
CA LYS A 25 -18.37 3.34 5.17
C LYS A 25 -18.78 2.69 6.48
N ALA A 26 -20.08 2.47 6.71
CA ALA A 26 -20.56 1.84 7.94
C ALA A 26 -20.17 0.36 7.98
N ALA A 27 -20.26 -0.35 6.85
CA ALA A 27 -19.82 -1.73 6.72
C ALA A 27 -18.31 -1.86 6.88
N TYR A 28 -17.54 -0.94 6.30
CA TYR A 28 -16.09 -0.87 6.54
C TYR A 28 -15.77 -0.67 8.01
N ASP A 29 -16.38 0.31 8.67
CA ASP A 29 -16.10 0.63 10.09
C ASP A 29 -16.53 -0.49 11.03
N ALA A 30 -17.57 -1.26 10.67
CA ALA A 30 -18.04 -2.40 11.44
C ALA A 30 -17.08 -3.59 11.39
N ASP A 31 -16.43 -3.86 10.25
CA ASP A 31 -15.45 -4.93 10.10
C ASP A 31 -14.38 -4.62 9.03
N PRO A 32 -13.38 -3.76 9.34
CA PRO A 32 -12.36 -3.38 8.35
C PRO A 32 -11.52 -4.57 7.86
N TYR A 33 -11.33 -5.58 8.70
CA TYR A 33 -10.50 -6.75 8.41
C TYR A 33 -11.12 -7.68 7.36
N ALA A 34 -12.44 -7.59 7.13
CA ALA A 34 -13.09 -8.29 6.02
C ALA A 34 -12.69 -7.74 4.64
N TYR A 35 -12.22 -6.49 4.58
CA TYR A 35 -11.91 -5.78 3.33
C TYR A 35 -10.42 -5.55 3.13
N LEU A 36 -9.66 -5.46 4.23
CA LEU A 36 -8.23 -5.17 4.24
C LEU A 36 -7.41 -6.45 4.37
N LYS A 37 -6.28 -6.49 3.65
CA LYS A 37 -5.26 -7.51 3.81
C LYS A 37 -4.05 -6.92 4.51
N LYS A 38 -3.55 -7.64 5.53
CA LYS A 38 -2.21 -7.45 6.06
C LYS A 38 -1.26 -8.43 5.38
N GLU A 39 -0.11 -7.94 4.94
CA GLU A 39 0.91 -8.77 4.31
C GLU A 39 2.30 -8.30 4.71
N SER A 40 3.20 -9.23 5.02
CA SER A 40 4.60 -8.92 5.31
C SER A 40 5.46 -9.34 4.12
N VAL A 41 6.24 -8.41 3.57
CA VAL A 41 7.11 -8.64 2.42
C VAL A 41 8.54 -8.19 2.72
N THR A 42 9.51 -8.78 2.03
CA THR A 42 10.89 -8.26 2.02
C THR A 42 11.23 -7.87 0.59
N LEU A 43 11.52 -6.59 0.38
CA LEU A 43 11.88 -6.08 -0.96
C LEU A 43 13.39 -6.04 -1.14
N ALA A 44 13.82 -6.37 -2.34
CA ALA A 44 15.15 -6.04 -2.83
C ALA A 44 15.13 -4.68 -3.55
N PRO A 45 16.26 -3.96 -3.63
CA PRO A 45 16.33 -2.67 -4.32
C PRO A 45 15.83 -2.77 -5.77
N GLY A 46 14.89 -1.90 -6.15
CA GLY A 46 14.36 -1.82 -7.52
C GLY A 46 13.46 -2.99 -7.95
N VAL A 47 13.19 -3.98 -7.08
CA VAL A 47 12.24 -5.07 -7.37
C VAL A 47 10.88 -4.70 -6.77
N PRO A 48 9.86 -4.38 -7.58
CA PRO A 48 8.55 -3.99 -7.07
C PRO A 48 7.81 -5.20 -6.50
N TRP A 49 7.15 -5.00 -5.36
CA TRP A 49 5.95 -5.75 -5.03
C TRP A 49 4.76 -5.14 -5.75
N VAL A 50 3.89 -6.01 -6.27
CA VAL A 50 2.70 -5.62 -7.04
C VAL A 50 1.51 -6.44 -6.56
N PHE A 51 0.38 -5.78 -6.36
CA PHE A 51 -0.90 -6.43 -6.12
C PHE A 51 -1.98 -5.82 -7.02
N GLU A 52 -2.69 -6.68 -7.74
CA GLU A 52 -3.78 -6.28 -8.63
C GLU A 52 -5.12 -6.71 -8.03
N THR A 53 -6.09 -5.79 -8.07
CA THR A 53 -7.47 -6.05 -7.66
C THR A 53 -8.44 -5.16 -8.46
N THR A 54 -9.73 -5.42 -8.28
CA THR A 54 -10.82 -4.63 -8.84
C THR A 54 -11.65 -4.06 -7.69
N LEU A 55 -11.84 -2.74 -7.71
CA LEU A 55 -12.78 -2.02 -6.84
C LEU A 55 -13.79 -1.33 -7.76
N ASP A 56 -15.08 -1.38 -7.42
CA ASP A 56 -16.14 -0.71 -8.17
C ASP A 56 -15.98 0.84 -8.14
N ASP A 57 -15.49 1.37 -7.02
CA ASP A 57 -15.08 2.75 -6.80
C ASP A 57 -13.61 2.78 -6.31
N PRO A 58 -12.65 3.04 -7.21
CA PRO A 58 -11.24 3.11 -6.84
C PRO A 58 -10.90 4.18 -5.79
N GLN A 59 -11.79 5.12 -5.48
CA GLN A 59 -11.54 6.13 -4.42
C GLN A 59 -11.32 5.50 -3.03
N TRP A 60 -11.77 4.25 -2.82
CA TRP A 60 -11.52 3.45 -1.62
C TRP A 60 -10.07 2.98 -1.47
N ALA A 61 -9.28 3.08 -2.53
CA ALA A 61 -7.92 2.60 -2.56
C ALA A 61 -7.05 3.21 -1.46
N ILE A 62 -6.44 2.34 -0.65
CA ILE A 62 -5.45 2.70 0.36
C ILE A 62 -4.39 1.61 0.44
N LEU A 63 -3.13 2.06 0.54
CA LEU A 63 -1.96 1.24 0.83
C LEU A 63 -1.14 1.95 1.90
N THR A 64 -1.13 1.39 3.10
CA THR A 64 -0.26 1.80 4.21
C THR A 64 0.96 0.89 4.23
N VAL A 65 2.15 1.48 4.30
CA VAL A 65 3.42 0.77 4.32
C VAL A 65 4.19 1.16 5.56
N SER A 66 4.61 0.15 6.32
CA SER A 66 5.47 0.31 7.49
C SER A 66 6.75 -0.48 7.30
N SER A 67 7.90 0.19 7.28
CA SER A 67 9.18 -0.52 7.37
C SER A 67 9.38 -1.06 8.78
N THR A 68 9.79 -2.32 8.89
CA THR A 68 10.19 -2.93 10.17
C THR A 68 11.71 -3.00 10.31
N THR A 69 12.44 -2.20 9.53
CA THR A 69 13.90 -2.11 9.58
C THR A 69 14.35 -1.61 10.95
N ARG A 70 15.34 -2.29 11.54
CA ARG A 70 15.85 -1.97 12.89
C ARG A 70 16.75 -0.73 12.88
N GLY A 71 16.82 -0.05 14.03
CA GLY A 71 17.69 1.12 14.21
C GLY A 71 19.15 0.82 13.87
N GLY A 72 19.82 1.80 13.24
CA GLY A 72 21.21 1.69 12.79
C GLY A 72 21.40 1.17 11.36
N GLN A 73 20.33 0.77 10.68
CA GLN A 73 20.34 0.51 9.24
C GLN A 73 19.96 1.77 8.46
N ALA A 74 20.40 1.85 7.20
CA ALA A 74 19.99 2.93 6.30
C ALA A 74 18.47 2.88 6.03
N ALA A 75 17.88 4.04 5.80
CA ALA A 75 16.49 4.17 5.38
C ALA A 75 16.27 3.43 4.05
N PRO A 76 15.27 2.54 3.94
CA PRO A 76 15.02 1.82 2.70
C PRO A 76 14.39 2.67 1.60
N ASN A 77 13.90 3.87 1.93
CA ASN A 77 13.29 4.82 1.01
C ASN A 77 12.22 4.17 0.12
N PRO A 78 11.13 3.62 0.72
CA PRO A 78 10.02 3.09 -0.04
C PRO A 78 9.34 4.15 -0.91
N HIS A 79 8.85 3.69 -2.06
CA HIS A 79 8.00 4.42 -2.99
C HIS A 79 6.75 3.59 -3.28
N CYS A 80 5.56 4.14 -3.01
CA CYS A 80 4.30 3.50 -3.37
C CYS A 80 3.65 4.18 -4.57
N GLU A 81 2.88 3.39 -5.31
CA GLU A 81 1.94 3.88 -6.32
C GLU A 81 0.59 3.19 -6.19
N ILE A 82 -0.47 3.91 -6.55
CA ILE A 82 -1.78 3.33 -6.87
C ILE A 82 -2.12 3.74 -8.30
N ALA A 83 -2.37 2.73 -9.14
CA ALA A 83 -2.76 2.92 -10.52
C ALA A 83 -4.17 2.37 -10.81
N VAL A 84 -4.92 3.12 -11.60
CA VAL A 84 -6.26 2.73 -12.10
C VAL A 84 -6.19 2.79 -13.62
N ASP A 85 -6.63 1.71 -14.28
CA ASP A 85 -6.58 1.57 -15.74
C ASP A 85 -5.21 1.88 -16.37
N GLY A 86 -4.14 1.49 -15.67
CA GLY A 86 -2.76 1.71 -16.10
C GLY A 86 -2.19 3.09 -15.79
N GLN A 87 -3.00 4.05 -15.35
CA GLN A 87 -2.55 5.39 -14.96
C GLN A 87 -2.27 5.47 -13.46
N VAL A 88 -1.08 5.93 -13.08
CA VAL A 88 -0.75 6.24 -11.67
C VAL A 88 -1.53 7.48 -11.23
N LEU A 89 -2.38 7.32 -10.23
CA LEU A 89 -3.23 8.39 -9.70
C LEU A 89 -2.70 8.99 -8.39
N VAL A 90 -2.00 8.19 -7.58
CA VAL A 90 -1.25 8.67 -6.41
C VAL A 90 0.07 7.93 -6.31
N GLN A 91 1.10 8.65 -5.86
CA GLN A 91 2.41 8.11 -5.54
C GLN A 91 2.99 8.87 -4.35
N GLN A 92 3.83 8.22 -3.57
CA GLN A 92 4.50 8.85 -2.43
C GLN A 92 5.84 8.20 -2.15
N ASP A 93 6.80 9.03 -1.72
CA ASP A 93 8.09 8.64 -1.19
C ASP A 93 8.18 8.99 0.29
N ALA A 94 8.85 8.14 1.07
CA ALA A 94 9.24 8.46 2.44
C ALA A 94 10.46 7.65 2.85
N PRO A 95 11.20 8.05 3.91
CA PRO A 95 12.37 7.28 4.35
C PRO A 95 12.04 5.87 4.86
N TYR A 96 10.88 5.67 5.52
CA TYR A 96 10.52 4.40 6.17
C TYR A 96 9.05 3.99 5.99
N ASN A 97 8.13 4.90 6.30
CA ASN A 97 6.70 4.62 6.34
C ASN A 97 5.96 5.63 5.46
N LEU A 98 4.93 5.18 4.75
CA LEU A 98 4.14 6.01 3.85
C LEU A 98 2.69 5.51 3.75
N GLN A 99 1.82 6.30 3.14
CA GLN A 99 0.45 5.92 2.87
C GLN A 99 -0.02 6.49 1.53
N CYS A 100 -0.11 5.65 0.50
CA CYS A 100 -0.79 6.01 -0.74
C CYS A 100 -2.31 5.83 -0.54
N GLN A 101 -3.10 6.87 -0.81
CA GLN A 101 -4.56 6.79 -0.79
C GLN A 101 -5.18 7.74 -1.81
N LEU A 102 -6.32 7.36 -2.39
CA LEU A 102 -7.02 8.21 -3.38
C LEU A 102 -8.00 9.19 -2.74
N LYS A 103 -8.65 8.83 -1.63
CA LYS A 103 -9.53 9.73 -0.86
C LYS A 103 -9.24 9.60 0.63
N ALA A 104 -9.33 10.73 1.35
CA ALA A 104 -9.41 10.71 2.81
C ALA A 104 -10.87 10.43 3.20
N TRP A 105 -11.09 9.28 3.84
CA TRP A 105 -12.41 8.77 4.25
C TRP A 105 -12.70 8.99 5.73
#